data_AF-A0A2S3ZCD8-F1
#
_entry.id   AF-A0A2S3ZCD8-F1
#
_cell.length_a   1.000
_cell.length_b   1.000
_cell.length_c   1.000
_cell.angle_alpha   90.00
_cell.angle_beta   90.00
_cell.angle_gamma   90.00
#
_symmetry.space_group_name_H-M   'P 1'
#
loop_
_entity.id
_entity.type
_entity.pdbx_description
1 polymer ?
#
loop_
_entity_poly.entity_id
_entity_poly.type
_entity_poly.pdbx_seq_one_letter_code
_entity_poly.pdbx_strand_id
1 'polypeptide(L)'
;MGAQDDAARRRLRGGLGVHHLRRPPRSEHAVTVATALDIHVATDHTRSILGVDELVGIALRHNPKRAHLLVSTVLAKHVPTVPGIALAAGELLGLLVSAVVSGGPPAANELGDRFAVLVARLAEKAESTDAESLAQAHRDLTDLRRDIRAATAPQPDVVTFGYAETATGLGQLVADALGAYYLHSTRHAPAGATPFAGFAEEHSHATEHALLPTDPHWLRAGGTTILVDDELSTGTTVINTITALHALIPQSHWVIASLIDLRSPADLGRFDELAATLGTRISVVCLAAGSIGLPADVLPRAGRMIESMPVITPAPAAAGEVHLLDCTDLAPLRSARFGTTAPADAALAAAVANRVAALLPAGEATVDDRGVLVLGSEEFIALPMLTADELGRAAAPLFVRFSTSTRSPIAALDAADYPIRSAISFRSHDTTSDGAGVRFAYNLTAGHHRFGTVVFMPEPGTDPARLTGADGVIDALRRVSDRIVVVLLTASAPTDGIPTP
;
A
#
# COMPACT_ATOMS: atom_id res chain seq x y z
N MET A 1 49.98 11.93 17.93
CA MET A 1 48.93 12.51 18.79
C MET A 1 47.55 12.00 18.37
N GLY A 2 47.38 10.68 18.17
CA GLY A 2 46.22 10.13 17.45
C GLY A 2 45.68 8.80 17.98
N ALA A 3 45.99 8.46 19.24
CA ALA A 3 45.52 7.22 19.87
C ALA A 3 44.59 7.44 21.07
N GLN A 4 44.53 8.66 21.61
CA GLN A 4 43.67 8.99 22.76
C GLN A 4 42.29 9.53 22.37
N ASP A 5 42.12 10.03 21.14
CA ASP A 5 40.85 10.59 20.66
C ASP A 5 39.84 9.52 20.21
N ASP A 6 40.34 8.33 19.84
CA ASP A 6 39.52 7.19 19.40
C ASP A 6 38.90 6.42 20.57
N ALA A 7 39.51 6.52 21.76
CA ALA A 7 39.00 5.94 22.99
C ALA A 7 37.85 6.78 23.61
N ALA A 8 37.84 8.11 23.37
CA ALA A 8 36.78 9.00 23.84
C ALA A 8 35.49 8.84 23.00
N ARG A 9 35.61 8.58 21.70
CA ARG A 9 34.45 8.30 20.82
C ARG A 9 33.81 6.93 21.08
N ARG A 10 34.59 5.92 21.53
CA ARG A 10 34.05 4.61 21.94
C ARG A 10 33.34 4.62 23.30
N ARG A 11 33.62 5.59 24.18
CA ARG A 11 33.02 5.64 25.53
C ARG A 11 31.69 6.40 25.63
N LEU A 12 31.28 7.11 24.57
CA LEU A 12 29.99 7.81 24.51
C LEU A 12 28.87 7.01 23.82
N ARG A 13 29.14 5.77 23.38
CA ARG A 13 28.13 4.82 22.85
C ARG A 13 27.86 3.63 23.76
N GLY A 14 28.41 3.63 24.98
CA GLY A 14 28.20 2.59 25.98
C GLY A 14 27.33 3.10 27.11
N GLY A 15 26.03 3.27 26.87
CA GLY A 15 25.14 3.80 27.90
C GLY A 15 23.75 4.15 27.41
N LEU A 16 23.06 3.20 26.80
CA LEU A 16 21.59 3.08 26.77
C LEU A 16 21.35 1.68 26.21
N GLY A 17 21.04 0.75 27.11
CA GLY A 17 20.73 -0.62 26.74
C GLY A 17 19.51 -0.61 25.83
N VAL A 18 19.74 -0.87 24.54
CA VAL A 18 18.70 -1.31 23.63
C VAL A 18 18.30 -2.70 24.14
N HIS A 19 17.30 -2.74 25.01
CA HIS A 19 16.57 -3.97 25.23
C HIS A 19 15.91 -4.30 23.89
N HIS A 20 16.56 -5.18 23.13
CA HIS A 20 15.86 -6.00 22.16
C HIS A 20 14.73 -6.69 22.93
N LEU A 21 13.53 -6.12 22.85
CA LEU A 21 12.30 -6.82 23.19
C LEU A 21 12.17 -7.92 22.14
N ARG A 22 12.88 -9.02 22.41
CA ARG A 22 12.74 -10.29 21.73
C ARG A 22 11.27 -10.65 21.88
N ARG A 23 10.55 -10.74 20.75
CA ARG A 23 9.22 -11.37 20.69
C ARG A 23 9.23 -12.66 21.52
N PRO A 24 8.13 -13.00 22.21
CA PRO A 24 7.99 -14.35 22.74
C PRO A 24 8.20 -15.35 21.60
N PRO A 25 8.79 -16.54 21.87
CA PRO A 25 9.01 -17.54 20.85
C PRO A 25 7.66 -17.86 20.18
N ARG A 26 7.60 -17.68 18.84
CA ARG A 26 6.55 -18.29 18.03
C ARG A 26 6.48 -19.78 18.40
N SER A 27 5.28 -20.31 18.61
CA SER A 27 5.06 -21.71 19.01
C SER A 27 6.02 -22.64 18.27
N GLU A 28 6.83 -23.42 19.02
CA GLU A 28 7.98 -24.18 18.52
C GLU A 28 7.67 -25.26 17.44
N HIS A 29 6.47 -25.34 16.88
CA HIS A 29 6.04 -26.47 16.04
C HIS A 29 5.22 -26.10 14.78
N ALA A 30 5.09 -24.83 14.40
CA ALA A 30 4.52 -24.47 13.09
C ALA A 30 5.64 -24.16 12.09
N VAL A 31 5.81 -25.02 11.09
CA VAL A 31 6.74 -24.78 9.98
C VAL A 31 6.11 -23.74 9.05
N THR A 32 6.63 -22.51 9.09
CA THR A 32 6.16 -21.43 8.21
C THR A 32 6.40 -21.79 6.74
N VAL A 33 5.64 -21.19 5.81
CA VAL A 33 5.87 -21.36 4.36
C VAL A 33 7.31 -21.01 3.97
N ALA A 34 7.88 -19.97 4.58
CA ALA A 34 9.27 -19.60 4.35
C ALA A 34 10.22 -20.73 4.78
N THR A 35 10.03 -21.31 5.97
CA THR A 35 10.82 -22.44 6.46
C THR A 35 10.60 -23.71 5.63
N ALA A 36 9.35 -24.02 5.26
CA ALA A 36 8.98 -25.19 4.46
C ALA A 36 9.58 -25.14 3.05
N LEU A 37 9.85 -23.94 2.53
CA LEU A 37 10.42 -23.70 1.20
C LEU A 37 11.88 -23.24 1.22
N ASP A 38 12.50 -23.17 2.40
CA ASP A 38 13.87 -22.69 2.59
C ASP A 38 14.11 -21.27 2.01
N ILE A 39 13.10 -20.41 2.12
CA ILE A 39 13.17 -19.00 1.72
C ILE A 39 13.75 -18.21 2.89
N HIS A 40 14.82 -17.46 2.62
CA HIS A 40 15.45 -16.60 3.61
C HIS A 40 15.24 -15.13 3.25
N VAL A 41 14.90 -14.33 4.25
CA VAL A 41 14.85 -12.88 4.14
C VAL A 41 15.82 -12.30 5.16
N ALA A 42 16.68 -11.39 4.72
CA ALA A 42 17.65 -10.72 5.57
C ALA A 42 17.50 -9.21 5.45
N THR A 43 17.66 -8.50 6.56
CA THR A 43 17.64 -7.03 6.64
C THR A 43 19.06 -6.48 6.57
N ASP A 44 19.27 -5.45 5.76
CA ASP A 44 20.47 -4.60 5.77
C ASP A 44 20.24 -3.39 6.68
N HIS A 45 20.62 -3.51 7.95
CA HIS A 45 20.42 -2.46 8.96
C HIS A 45 21.17 -1.14 8.66
N THR A 46 22.08 -1.10 7.68
CA THR A 46 22.79 0.14 7.32
C THR A 46 22.00 1.03 6.37
N ARG A 47 21.04 0.44 5.63
CA ARG A 47 20.17 1.13 4.66
C ARG A 47 18.70 1.13 5.06
N SER A 48 18.39 0.55 6.22
CA SER A 48 17.03 0.40 6.73
C SER A 48 16.77 1.30 7.92
N ILE A 49 15.54 1.82 7.99
CA ILE A 49 14.97 2.33 9.24
C ILE A 49 14.03 1.31 9.92
N LEU A 50 13.62 0.25 9.20
CA LEU A 50 12.77 -0.85 9.68
C LEU A 50 13.32 -2.22 9.26
N GLY A 51 12.93 -3.28 9.95
CA GLY A 51 13.18 -4.66 9.53
C GLY A 51 12.35 -5.06 8.31
N VAL A 52 12.92 -5.82 7.37
CA VAL A 52 12.14 -6.33 6.22
C VAL A 52 11.01 -7.24 6.72
N ASP A 53 11.28 -8.09 7.71
CA ASP A 53 10.32 -8.98 8.35
C ASP A 53 9.25 -8.26 9.19
N GLU A 54 9.44 -6.98 9.49
CA GLU A 54 8.43 -6.13 10.13
C GLU A 54 7.39 -5.64 9.12
N LEU A 55 7.77 -5.54 7.84
CA LEU A 55 6.94 -4.98 6.77
C LEU A 55 6.27 -6.04 5.89
N VAL A 56 6.79 -7.27 5.83
CA VAL A 56 6.28 -8.33 4.94
C VAL A 56 6.17 -9.71 5.58
N GLY A 57 5.17 -10.45 5.11
CA GLY A 57 5.10 -11.91 5.21
C GLY A 57 5.38 -12.59 3.85
N ILE A 58 5.61 -13.91 3.86
CA ILE A 58 5.80 -14.72 2.65
C ILE A 58 4.49 -15.44 2.30
N ALA A 59 3.99 -15.21 1.08
CA ALA A 59 2.89 -15.96 0.48
C ALA A 59 3.31 -16.65 -0.82
N LEU A 60 2.42 -17.49 -1.33
CA LEU A 60 2.53 -18.16 -2.61
C LEU A 60 1.45 -17.68 -3.59
N ARG A 61 1.79 -17.64 -4.87
CA ARG A 61 0.87 -17.33 -5.96
C ARG A 61 0.97 -18.35 -7.08
N HIS A 62 -0.11 -18.49 -7.84
CA HIS A 62 -0.12 -19.32 -9.03
C HIS A 62 0.65 -18.62 -10.16
N ASN A 63 1.98 -18.82 -10.22
CA ASN A 63 2.82 -18.24 -11.26
C ASN A 63 4.02 -19.15 -11.60
N PRO A 64 4.22 -19.51 -12.88
CA PRO A 64 5.24 -20.47 -13.30
C PRO A 64 6.67 -19.91 -13.24
N LYS A 65 6.85 -18.58 -13.19
CA LYS A 65 8.16 -17.92 -13.17
C LYS A 65 8.58 -17.49 -11.77
N ARG A 66 7.63 -17.15 -10.89
CA ARG A 66 7.90 -16.62 -9.55
C ARG A 66 6.74 -16.94 -8.61
N ALA A 67 6.88 -18.05 -7.88
CA ALA A 67 5.83 -18.58 -7.00
C ALA A 67 5.76 -17.89 -5.63
N HIS A 68 6.86 -17.34 -5.11
CA HIS A 68 6.86 -16.57 -3.87
C HIS A 68 6.31 -15.15 -4.10
N LEU A 69 5.72 -14.58 -3.06
CA LEU A 69 5.24 -13.22 -3.01
C LEU A 69 5.54 -12.62 -1.63
N LEU A 70 6.12 -11.42 -1.61
CA LEU A 70 6.17 -10.62 -0.40
C LEU A 70 4.82 -9.93 -0.21
N VAL A 71 4.19 -10.20 0.92
CA VAL A 71 2.90 -9.62 1.26
C VAL A 71 3.13 -8.53 2.29
N SER A 72 2.96 -7.27 1.86
CA SER A 72 3.05 -6.14 2.79
C SER A 72 1.99 -6.27 3.89
N THR A 73 2.43 -6.11 5.13
CA THR A 73 1.58 -6.05 6.33
C THR A 73 1.16 -4.62 6.68
N VAL A 74 1.68 -3.62 5.94
CA VAL A 74 1.45 -2.20 6.22
C VAL A 74 0.67 -1.48 5.12
N LEU A 75 0.77 -1.90 3.85
CA LEU A 75 0.13 -1.20 2.72
C LEU A 75 -1.38 -1.41 2.59
N ALA A 76 -1.94 -2.34 3.35
CA ALA A 76 -3.36 -2.65 3.27
C ALA A 76 -3.83 -3.13 1.88
N LYS A 77 -2.96 -3.76 1.07
CA LYS A 77 -3.39 -4.32 -0.22
C LYS A 77 -4.09 -5.66 -0.05
N HIS A 78 -3.37 -6.63 0.52
CA HIS A 78 -3.85 -8.01 0.67
C HIS A 78 -4.23 -8.36 2.12
N VAL A 79 -3.76 -7.56 3.08
CA VAL A 79 -3.99 -7.80 4.51
C VAL A 79 -4.74 -6.60 5.07
N PRO A 80 -5.98 -6.77 5.57
CA PRO A 80 -6.72 -5.73 6.25
C PRO A 80 -5.93 -5.11 7.40
N THR A 81 -5.57 -3.84 7.24
CA THR A 81 -4.61 -3.15 8.10
C THR A 81 -5.30 -1.97 8.80
N VAL A 82 -4.81 -1.60 10.00
CA VAL A 82 -5.26 -0.36 10.65
C VAL A 82 -4.86 0.82 9.76
N PRO A 83 -5.80 1.68 9.32
CA PRO A 83 -5.53 2.71 8.30
C PRO A 83 -4.34 3.62 8.65
N GLY A 84 -4.23 4.02 9.93
CA GLY A 84 -3.13 4.85 10.43
C GLY A 84 -1.72 4.24 10.23
N ILE A 85 -1.58 2.91 10.14
CA ILE A 85 -0.30 2.24 9.82
C ILE A 85 0.10 2.54 8.37
N ALA A 86 -0.81 2.33 7.42
CA ALA A 86 -0.55 2.58 6.00
C ALA A 86 -0.24 4.07 5.76
N LEU A 87 -1.01 4.95 6.40
CA LEU A 87 -0.81 6.39 6.38
C LEU A 87 0.58 6.79 6.92
N ALA A 88 0.96 6.29 8.10
CA ALA A 88 2.26 6.58 8.69
C ALA A 88 3.43 6.01 7.85
N ALA A 89 3.28 4.84 7.24
CA ALA A 89 4.31 4.27 6.36
C ALA A 89 4.56 5.15 5.12
N GLY A 90 3.51 5.64 4.47
CA GLY A 90 3.64 6.57 3.34
C GLY A 90 4.22 7.92 3.75
N GLU A 91 3.79 8.47 4.89
CA GLU A 91 4.34 9.73 5.42
C GLU A 91 5.84 9.59 5.80
N LEU A 92 6.25 8.47 6.40
CA LEU A 92 7.68 8.18 6.67
C LEU A 92 8.48 8.08 5.38
N LEU A 93 7.93 7.48 4.33
CA LEU A 93 8.59 7.42 3.04
C LEU A 93 8.74 8.83 2.44
N GLY A 94 7.72 9.68 2.58
CA GLY A 94 7.77 11.10 2.21
C GLY A 94 8.85 11.88 2.97
N LEU A 95 9.03 11.63 4.27
CA LEU A 95 10.12 12.20 5.07
C LEU A 95 11.50 11.83 4.51
N LEU A 96 11.71 10.56 4.15
CA LEU A 96 12.98 10.12 3.56
C LEU A 96 13.25 10.78 2.20
N VAL A 97 12.22 10.91 1.37
CA VAL A 97 12.32 11.61 0.08
C VAL A 97 12.68 13.08 0.30
N SER A 98 11.98 13.77 1.22
CA SER A 98 12.23 15.17 1.57
C SER A 98 13.68 15.42 2.00
N ALA A 99 14.23 14.52 2.82
CA ALA A 99 15.63 14.59 3.27
C ALA A 99 16.62 14.49 2.09
N VAL A 100 16.40 13.54 1.18
CA VAL A 100 17.26 13.34 0.00
C VAL A 100 17.19 14.53 -0.97
N VAL A 101 16.01 15.08 -1.20
CA VAL A 101 15.83 16.25 -2.08
C VAL A 101 16.47 17.50 -1.45
N SER A 102 16.34 17.68 -0.13
CA SER A 102 16.92 18.83 0.59
C SER A 102 18.44 18.71 0.83
N GLY A 103 19.04 17.54 0.59
CA GLY A 103 20.45 17.27 0.90
C GLY A 103 20.75 17.12 2.41
N GLY A 104 19.74 16.88 3.24
CA GLY A 104 19.88 16.68 4.69
C GLY A 104 19.94 15.20 5.08
N PRO A 105 20.56 14.84 6.23
CA PRO A 105 20.46 13.49 6.75
C PRO A 105 19.02 13.20 7.19
N PRO A 106 18.46 12.01 6.92
CA PRO A 106 17.12 11.68 7.39
C PRO A 106 17.11 11.58 8.92
N ALA A 107 16.44 12.51 9.58
CA ALA A 107 16.10 12.40 11.00
C ALA A 107 14.92 11.42 11.22
N ALA A 108 14.97 10.26 10.57
CA ALA A 108 13.85 9.33 10.46
C ALA A 108 13.95 8.12 11.40
N ASN A 109 15.13 7.83 11.97
CA ASN A 109 15.33 6.60 12.77
C ASN A 109 14.44 6.56 14.00
N GLU A 110 14.35 7.64 14.78
CA GLU A 110 13.51 7.67 15.99
C GLU A 110 12.01 7.52 15.66
N LEU A 111 11.56 8.14 14.58
CA LEU A 111 10.18 8.00 14.10
C LEU A 111 9.91 6.60 13.54
N GLY A 112 10.89 6.00 12.86
CA GLY A 112 10.87 4.61 12.40
C GLY A 112 10.77 3.63 13.57
N ASP A 113 11.58 3.79 14.62
CA ASP A 113 11.53 2.96 15.83
C ASP A 113 10.15 3.04 16.49
N ARG A 114 9.60 4.25 16.63
CA ARG A 114 8.24 4.46 17.15
C ARG A 114 7.18 3.76 16.29
N PHE A 115 7.31 3.85 14.96
CA PHE A 115 6.43 3.16 14.02
C PHE A 115 6.51 1.64 14.19
N ALA A 116 7.71 1.05 14.22
CA ALA A 116 7.93 -0.38 14.39
C ALA A 116 7.25 -0.90 15.68
N VAL A 117 7.43 -0.18 16.79
CA VAL A 117 6.82 -0.53 18.07
C VAL A 117 5.28 -0.47 18.03
N LEU A 118 4.70 0.47 17.28
CA LEU A 118 3.24 0.54 17.11
C LEU A 118 2.71 -0.59 16.23
N VAL A 119 3.37 -0.89 15.11
CA VAL A 119 3.02 -2.01 14.24
C VAL A 119 3.09 -3.33 15.00
N ALA A 120 4.16 -3.56 15.78
CA ALA A 120 4.31 -4.77 16.58
C ALA A 120 3.19 -4.91 17.63
N ARG A 121 2.89 -3.84 18.38
CA ARG A 121 1.78 -3.83 19.36
C ARG A 121 0.43 -4.12 18.73
N LEU A 122 0.15 -3.55 17.55
CA LEU A 122 -1.12 -3.76 16.84
C LEU A 122 -1.23 -5.15 16.21
N ALA A 123 -0.11 -5.75 15.79
CA ALA A 123 -0.07 -7.13 15.32
C ALA A 123 -0.37 -8.14 16.43
N GLU A 124 0.13 -7.92 17.65
CA GLU A 124 -0.16 -8.77 18.82
C GLU A 124 -1.61 -8.67 19.30
N LYS A 125 -2.23 -7.50 19.10
CA LYS A 125 -3.60 -7.18 19.50
C LYS A 125 -4.62 -7.31 18.36
N ALA A 126 -4.26 -7.96 17.25
CA ALA A 126 -5.10 -7.98 16.04
C ALA A 126 -6.52 -8.55 16.28
N GLU A 127 -6.70 -9.35 17.34
CA GLU A 127 -7.96 -9.97 17.75
C GLU A 127 -8.55 -9.37 19.05
N SER A 128 -7.87 -8.41 19.72
CA SER A 128 -8.39 -7.81 20.94
C SER A 128 -9.40 -6.70 20.62
N THR A 129 -10.61 -6.82 21.14
CA THR A 129 -11.75 -5.90 20.93
C THR A 129 -11.88 -4.81 22.00
N ASP A 130 -10.87 -4.63 22.86
CA ASP A 130 -10.89 -3.56 23.86
C ASP A 130 -10.87 -2.18 23.20
N ALA A 131 -11.97 -1.46 23.34
CA ALA A 131 -12.19 -0.14 22.77
C ALA A 131 -11.13 0.88 23.26
N GLU A 132 -10.66 0.78 24.50
CA GLU A 132 -9.66 1.70 25.05
C GLU A 132 -8.29 1.48 24.38
N SER A 133 -7.86 0.23 24.23
CA SER A 133 -6.65 -0.14 23.51
C SER A 133 -6.67 0.32 22.05
N LEU A 134 -7.80 0.14 21.35
CA LEU A 134 -7.97 0.59 19.97
C LEU A 134 -7.88 2.12 19.87
N ALA A 135 -8.58 2.83 20.76
CA ALA A 135 -8.54 4.28 20.82
C ALA A 135 -7.13 4.82 21.17
N GLN A 136 -6.40 4.15 22.06
CA GLN A 136 -5.02 4.53 22.39
C GLN A 136 -4.09 4.32 21.20
N ALA A 137 -4.18 3.19 20.50
CA ALA A 137 -3.35 2.94 19.32
C ALA A 137 -3.63 3.96 18.21
N HIS A 138 -4.89 4.37 18.04
CA HIS A 138 -5.27 5.43 17.11
C HIS A 138 -4.67 6.79 17.47
N ARG A 139 -4.68 7.16 18.76
CA ARG A 139 -4.02 8.38 19.27
C ARG A 139 -2.51 8.32 19.02
N ASP A 140 -1.86 7.22 19.37
CA ASP A 140 -0.41 7.05 19.19
C ASP A 140 -0.01 7.18 17.71
N LEU A 141 -0.78 6.58 16.79
CA LEU A 141 -0.57 6.71 15.34
C LEU A 141 -0.80 8.13 14.85
N THR A 142 -1.83 8.81 15.33
CA THR A 142 -2.12 10.22 14.99
C THR A 142 -0.97 11.13 15.45
N ASP A 143 -0.43 10.90 16.63
CA ASP A 143 0.69 11.65 17.20
C ASP A 143 1.98 11.41 16.41
N LEU A 144 2.29 10.15 16.09
CA LEU A 144 3.43 9.81 15.23
C LEU A 144 3.34 10.51 13.87
N ARG A 145 2.19 10.44 13.21
CA ARG A 145 1.96 11.07 11.91
C ARG A 145 2.16 12.58 11.94
N ARG A 146 1.65 13.23 12.99
CA ARG A 146 1.87 14.66 13.22
C ARG A 146 3.36 14.99 13.33
N ASP A 147 4.13 14.19 14.06
CA ASP A 147 5.57 14.39 14.23
C ASP A 147 6.34 14.17 12.93
N ILE A 148 5.97 13.14 12.14
CA ILE A 148 6.54 12.89 10.81
C ILE A 148 6.30 14.09 9.88
N ARG A 149 5.07 14.59 9.83
CA ARG A 149 4.71 15.76 9.02
C ARG A 149 5.50 17.00 9.45
N ALA A 150 5.65 17.23 10.76
CA ALA A 150 6.43 18.36 11.28
C ALA A 150 7.93 18.27 10.93
N ALA A 151 8.46 17.05 10.78
CA ALA A 151 9.84 16.83 10.36
C ALA A 151 10.05 16.85 8.83
N THR A 152 8.97 16.86 8.04
CA THR A 152 9.03 16.77 6.57
C THR A 152 9.03 18.16 5.96
N ALA A 153 10.08 18.51 5.23
CA ALA A 153 10.14 19.76 4.48
C ALA A 153 9.34 19.64 3.17
N PRO A 154 8.44 20.60 2.85
CA PRO A 154 7.72 20.63 1.59
C PRO A 154 8.68 20.72 0.38
N GLN A 155 8.29 20.09 -0.72
CA GLN A 155 8.98 20.06 -2.01
C GLN A 155 7.98 20.29 -3.16
N PRO A 156 7.33 21.47 -3.26
CA PRO A 156 6.26 21.70 -4.23
C PRO A 156 6.71 21.65 -5.70
N ASP A 157 8.01 21.83 -5.96
CA ASP A 157 8.58 21.87 -7.31
C ASP A 157 8.92 20.48 -7.88
N VAL A 158 8.73 19.41 -7.10
CA VAL A 158 8.99 18.04 -7.55
C VAL A 158 7.73 17.38 -8.11
N VAL A 159 7.93 16.40 -8.99
CA VAL A 159 6.87 15.57 -9.54
C VAL A 159 6.92 14.21 -8.86
N THR A 160 5.79 13.74 -8.35
CA THR A 160 5.67 12.39 -7.76
C THR A 160 4.81 11.50 -8.66
N PHE A 161 5.28 10.27 -8.85
CA PHE A 161 4.70 9.28 -9.71
C PHE A 161 4.55 7.96 -8.95
N GLY A 162 3.36 7.37 -8.91
CA GLY A 162 3.12 6.05 -8.32
C GLY A 162 2.91 4.95 -9.37
N TYR A 163 3.47 3.76 -9.16
CA TYR A 163 3.17 2.60 -10.02
C TYR A 163 1.84 1.95 -9.63
N ALA A 164 0.96 1.75 -10.62
CA ALA A 164 -0.22 0.92 -10.42
C ALA A 164 0.13 -0.55 -10.24
N GLU A 165 -0.60 -1.30 -9.43
CA GLU A 165 -1.78 -0.87 -8.66
C GLU A 165 -1.41 -0.41 -7.24
N THR A 166 -0.33 -0.97 -6.69
CA THR A 166 -0.12 -0.98 -5.23
C THR A 166 0.42 0.33 -4.70
N ALA A 167 1.20 1.04 -5.53
CA ALA A 167 1.78 2.30 -5.14
C ALA A 167 0.91 3.51 -5.53
N THR A 168 -0.34 3.33 -6.01
CA THR A 168 -1.22 4.49 -6.30
C THR A 168 -1.60 5.23 -5.01
N GLY A 169 -1.90 4.52 -3.92
CA GLY A 169 -2.14 5.13 -2.62
C GLY A 169 -0.84 5.60 -1.95
N LEU A 170 0.20 4.77 -2.00
CA LEU A 170 1.51 5.10 -1.41
C LEU A 170 2.12 6.37 -2.04
N GLY A 171 2.07 6.48 -3.36
CA GLY A 171 2.54 7.64 -4.11
C GLY A 171 1.77 8.91 -3.77
N GLN A 172 0.44 8.83 -3.58
CA GLN A 172 -0.36 9.97 -3.13
C GLN A 172 0.10 10.43 -1.73
N LEU A 173 0.36 9.50 -0.80
CA LEU A 173 0.84 9.85 0.54
C LEU A 173 2.22 10.52 0.51
N VAL A 174 3.13 10.03 -0.34
CA VAL A 174 4.44 10.67 -0.56
C VAL A 174 4.26 12.07 -1.14
N ALA A 175 3.40 12.23 -2.14
CA ALA A 175 3.14 13.53 -2.76
C ALA A 175 2.50 14.52 -1.77
N ASP A 176 1.51 14.08 -0.99
CA ASP A 176 0.84 14.87 0.03
C ASP A 176 1.82 15.34 1.12
N ALA A 177 2.72 14.46 1.56
CA ALA A 177 3.76 14.82 2.54
C ALA A 177 4.72 15.90 2.02
N LEU A 178 4.95 15.93 0.71
CA LEU A 178 5.82 16.88 0.04
C LEU A 178 5.07 18.13 -0.45
N GLY A 179 3.74 18.10 -0.53
CA GLY A 179 2.96 19.12 -1.24
C GLY A 179 3.28 19.15 -2.74
N ALA A 180 3.60 17.99 -3.33
CA ALA A 180 4.07 17.84 -4.70
C ALA A 180 2.94 17.49 -5.67
N TYR A 181 3.17 17.70 -6.98
CA TYR A 181 2.29 17.17 -8.02
C TYR A 181 2.29 15.64 -7.98
N TYR A 182 1.12 15.02 -8.18
CA TYR A 182 0.97 13.57 -8.19
C TYR A 182 0.28 13.04 -9.44
N LEU A 183 0.84 11.98 -10.01
CA LEU A 183 0.29 11.15 -11.07
C LEU A 183 0.55 9.67 -10.74
N HIS A 184 -0.25 8.75 -11.27
CA HIS A 184 0.11 7.33 -11.24
C HIS A 184 -0.13 6.65 -12.57
N SER A 185 0.61 5.58 -12.84
CA SER A 185 0.32 4.70 -13.97
C SER A 185 -1.04 4.01 -13.75
N THR A 186 -1.71 3.58 -14.82
CA THR A 186 -3.05 3.00 -14.71
C THR A 186 -3.31 1.95 -15.78
N ARG A 187 -4.11 0.93 -15.44
CA ARG A 187 -4.71 0.02 -16.44
C ARG A 187 -6.10 0.46 -16.87
N HIS A 188 -6.67 1.48 -16.25
CA HIS A 188 -7.98 1.99 -16.66
C HIS A 188 -7.88 2.58 -18.06
N ALA A 189 -8.90 2.32 -18.86
CA ALA A 189 -9.04 2.84 -20.22
C ALA A 189 -10.27 3.77 -20.29
N PRO A 190 -10.26 4.91 -19.59
CA PRO A 190 -11.38 5.85 -19.62
C PRO A 190 -11.61 6.38 -21.02
N ALA A 191 -12.88 6.49 -21.42
CA ALA A 191 -13.25 6.94 -22.75
C ALA A 191 -12.69 8.34 -23.05
N GLY A 192 -12.05 8.50 -24.21
CA GLY A 192 -11.49 9.78 -24.66
C GLY A 192 -10.13 10.16 -24.07
N ALA A 193 -9.58 9.37 -23.13
CA ALA A 193 -8.23 9.63 -22.62
C ALA A 193 -7.17 9.22 -23.65
N THR A 194 -6.14 10.06 -23.80
CA THR A 194 -5.00 9.80 -24.67
C THR A 194 -3.78 9.50 -23.80
N PRO A 195 -3.16 8.31 -23.93
CA PRO A 195 -1.93 7.99 -23.23
C PRO A 195 -0.80 8.96 -23.58
N PHE A 196 -0.01 9.33 -22.58
CA PHE A 196 1.24 10.05 -22.77
C PHE A 196 2.17 9.22 -23.65
N ALA A 197 2.52 9.76 -24.82
CA ALA A 197 3.27 9.04 -25.83
C ALA A 197 4.66 8.63 -25.32
N GLY A 198 5.09 7.42 -25.69
CA GLY A 198 6.44 6.92 -25.38
C GLY A 198 6.59 6.25 -24.01
N PHE A 199 5.54 6.20 -23.19
CA PHE A 199 5.51 5.35 -21.99
C PHE A 199 4.76 4.05 -22.26
N ALA A 200 5.45 2.91 -22.12
CA ALA A 200 4.85 1.59 -22.00
C ALA A 200 5.55 0.87 -20.85
N GLU A 201 4.81 0.59 -19.78
CA GLU A 201 5.35 -0.16 -18.64
C GLU A 201 5.43 -1.65 -19.01
N GLU A 202 6.58 -2.09 -19.52
CA GLU A 202 6.79 -3.49 -19.88
C GLU A 202 6.83 -4.38 -18.63
N HIS A 203 5.70 -5.03 -18.34
CA HIS A 203 5.66 -6.20 -17.47
C HIS A 203 5.73 -7.48 -18.28
N SER A 204 6.55 -8.40 -17.79
CA SER A 204 7.00 -9.61 -18.46
C SER A 204 5.95 -10.68 -18.81
N HIS A 205 4.65 -10.36 -18.95
CA HIS A 205 3.67 -11.23 -19.64
C HIS A 205 2.27 -10.69 -20.03
N ALA A 206 1.77 -9.50 -19.61
CA ALA A 206 0.50 -8.97 -20.14
C ALA A 206 0.24 -7.53 -19.67
N THR A 207 -0.21 -6.71 -20.62
CA THR A 207 -0.87 -5.39 -20.56
C THR A 207 -0.09 -4.18 -20.01
N GLU A 208 0.05 -3.20 -20.90
CA GLU A 208 0.69 -1.91 -20.71
C GLU A 208 -0.10 -1.08 -19.70
N HIS A 209 0.56 -0.59 -18.64
CA HIS A 209 0.06 0.57 -17.91
C HIS A 209 0.26 1.82 -18.76
N ALA A 210 -0.72 2.71 -18.74
CA ALA A 210 -0.65 4.00 -19.40
C ALA A 210 -0.41 5.12 -18.37
N LEU A 211 0.05 6.26 -18.86
CA LEU A 211 -0.01 7.54 -18.16
C LEU A 211 -1.00 8.44 -18.84
N LEU A 212 -1.89 9.06 -18.07
CA LEU A 212 -2.99 9.86 -18.60
C LEU A 212 -2.99 11.31 -18.08
N PRO A 213 -1.84 12.01 -17.97
CA PRO A 213 -1.82 13.38 -17.46
C PRO A 213 -2.66 14.29 -18.36
N THR A 214 -3.52 15.13 -17.77
CA THR A 214 -4.22 16.18 -18.54
C THR A 214 -3.38 17.43 -18.71
N ASP A 215 -2.39 17.65 -17.84
CA ASP A 215 -1.43 18.72 -18.01
C ASP A 215 -0.30 18.25 -18.95
N PRO A 216 -0.13 18.81 -20.16
CA PRO A 216 0.96 18.44 -21.05
C PRO A 216 2.35 18.83 -20.53
N HIS A 217 2.43 19.70 -19.51
CA HIS A 217 3.67 20.16 -18.87
C HIS A 217 3.86 19.61 -17.46
N TRP A 218 3.17 18.51 -17.13
CA TRP A 218 3.25 17.85 -15.82
C TRP A 218 4.69 17.48 -15.43
N LEU A 219 5.56 17.23 -16.42
CA LEU A 219 6.99 16.97 -16.26
C LEU A 219 7.81 18.08 -16.90
N ARG A 220 8.75 18.65 -16.14
CA ARG A 220 9.62 19.76 -16.60
C ARG A 220 11.06 19.30 -16.76
N ALA A 221 11.72 19.73 -17.84
CA ALA A 221 13.12 19.41 -18.08
C ALA A 221 14.02 20.00 -16.98
N GLY A 222 15.01 19.24 -16.54
CA GLY A 222 15.94 19.63 -15.46
C GLY A 222 15.32 19.56 -14.06
N GLY A 223 14.09 19.09 -13.91
CA GLY A 223 13.42 18.92 -12.62
C GLY A 223 13.88 17.71 -11.82
N THR A 224 13.25 17.52 -10.66
CA THR A 224 13.37 16.33 -9.82
C THR A 224 12.08 15.51 -9.90
N THR A 225 12.20 14.23 -10.22
CA THR A 225 11.06 13.32 -10.30
C THR A 225 11.20 12.15 -9.34
N ILE A 226 10.13 11.88 -8.60
CA ILE A 226 10.04 10.81 -7.61
C ILE A 226 9.19 9.67 -8.20
N LEU A 227 9.75 8.47 -8.25
CA LEU A 227 9.06 7.25 -8.65
C LEU A 227 8.80 6.41 -7.39
N VAL A 228 7.54 6.10 -7.12
CA VAL A 228 7.09 5.41 -5.90
C VAL A 228 6.57 4.03 -6.25
N ASP A 229 7.16 3.00 -5.64
CA ASP A 229 6.75 1.60 -5.77
C ASP A 229 6.62 0.94 -4.38
N ASP A 230 6.04 -0.24 -4.28
CA ASP A 230 5.99 -0.97 -3.00
C ASP A 230 7.28 -1.76 -2.72
N GLU A 231 7.77 -2.50 -3.72
CA GLU A 231 8.96 -3.36 -3.64
C GLU A 231 9.91 -3.12 -4.81
N LEU A 232 11.18 -2.81 -4.52
CA LEU A 232 12.24 -2.80 -5.51
C LEU A 232 13.00 -4.12 -5.52
N SER A 233 12.90 -4.87 -6.62
CA SER A 233 13.59 -6.17 -6.80
C SER A 233 14.77 -6.07 -7.75
N THR A 234 14.60 -6.29 -9.06
CA THR A 234 15.68 -6.07 -10.06
C THR A 234 15.77 -4.61 -10.51
N GLY A 235 14.74 -3.81 -10.21
CA GLY A 235 14.61 -2.43 -10.66
C GLY A 235 14.42 -2.23 -12.16
N THR A 236 14.21 -3.30 -12.93
CA THR A 236 14.04 -3.22 -14.40
C THR A 236 12.89 -2.31 -14.81
N THR A 237 11.71 -2.40 -14.16
CA THR A 237 10.58 -1.51 -14.43
C THR A 237 10.97 -0.05 -14.28
N VAL A 238 11.59 0.29 -13.15
CA VAL A 238 12.06 1.65 -12.85
C VAL A 238 13.11 2.13 -13.84
N ILE A 239 14.08 1.30 -14.19
CA ILE A 239 15.11 1.62 -15.19
C ILE A 239 14.45 1.94 -16.53
N ASN A 240 13.53 1.10 -16.99
CA ASN A 240 12.82 1.30 -18.26
C ASN A 240 11.99 2.59 -18.24
N THR A 241 11.29 2.86 -17.13
CA THR A 241 10.54 4.12 -16.94
C THR A 241 11.44 5.34 -16.98
N ILE A 242 12.57 5.32 -16.25
CA ILE A 242 13.56 6.41 -16.27
C ILE A 242 14.09 6.60 -17.69
N THR A 243 14.53 5.53 -18.37
CA THR A 243 15.06 5.62 -19.73
C THR A 243 14.03 6.22 -20.70
N ALA A 244 12.78 5.75 -20.67
CA ALA A 244 11.73 6.22 -21.55
C ALA A 244 11.37 7.69 -21.29
N LEU A 245 11.12 8.06 -20.03
CA LEU A 245 10.75 9.44 -19.68
C LEU A 245 11.92 10.41 -19.87
N HIS A 246 13.14 10.00 -19.54
CA HIS A 246 14.32 10.85 -19.67
C HIS A 246 14.71 11.11 -21.13
N ALA A 247 14.46 10.16 -22.04
CA ALA A 247 14.65 10.36 -23.46
C ALA A 247 13.69 11.43 -24.04
N LEU A 248 12.51 11.60 -23.43
CA LEU A 248 11.52 12.60 -23.83
C LEU A 248 11.77 13.94 -23.12
N ILE A 249 11.94 13.92 -21.80
CA ILE A 249 12.05 15.09 -20.92
C ILE A 249 13.15 14.83 -19.87
N PRO A 250 14.41 15.18 -20.15
CA PRO A 250 15.54 14.93 -19.26
C PRO A 250 15.35 15.55 -17.87
N GLN A 251 15.65 14.81 -16.82
CA GLN A 251 15.57 15.23 -15.42
C GLN A 251 16.96 15.44 -14.81
N SER A 252 17.12 16.37 -13.89
CA SER A 252 18.40 16.53 -13.17
C SER A 252 18.56 15.49 -12.05
N HIS A 253 17.45 15.03 -11.48
CA HIS A 253 17.44 14.09 -10.37
C HIS A 253 16.22 13.16 -10.42
N TRP A 254 16.46 11.85 -10.40
CA TRP A 254 15.45 10.83 -10.13
C TRP A 254 15.58 10.34 -8.70
N VAL A 255 14.47 10.28 -7.97
CA VAL A 255 14.39 9.67 -6.65
C VAL A 255 13.46 8.47 -6.72
N ILE A 256 13.92 7.30 -6.32
CA ILE A 256 13.07 6.11 -6.21
C ILE A 256 12.73 5.94 -4.74
N ALA A 257 11.45 5.87 -4.43
CA ALA A 257 10.93 5.63 -3.10
C ALA A 257 10.22 4.27 -3.08
N SER A 258 10.61 3.40 -2.15
CA SER A 258 9.96 2.10 -1.98
C SER A 258 9.75 1.77 -0.51
N LEU A 259 8.82 0.90 -0.17
CA LEU A 259 8.82 0.37 1.19
C LEU A 259 10.03 -0.53 1.40
N ILE A 260 10.31 -1.39 0.42
CA ILE A 260 11.35 -2.40 0.52
C ILE A 260 12.28 -2.36 -0.69
N ASP A 261 13.60 -2.36 -0.46
CA ASP A 261 14.64 -2.54 -1.48
C ASP A 261 15.38 -3.87 -1.28
N LEU A 262 15.17 -4.82 -2.20
CA LEU A 262 15.79 -6.15 -2.21
C LEU A 262 16.76 -6.35 -3.38
N ARG A 263 17.22 -5.25 -4.01
CA ARG A 263 18.20 -5.32 -5.09
C ARG A 263 19.47 -6.04 -4.67
N SER A 264 19.93 -6.93 -5.55
CA SER A 264 21.26 -7.52 -5.41
C SER A 264 22.36 -6.47 -5.63
N PRO A 265 23.62 -6.74 -5.22
CA PRO A 265 24.74 -5.83 -5.53
C PRO A 265 24.88 -5.51 -7.03
N ALA A 266 24.57 -6.48 -7.91
CA ALA A 266 24.57 -6.26 -9.36
C ALA A 266 23.44 -5.32 -9.79
N ASP A 267 22.25 -5.46 -9.20
CA ASP A 267 21.12 -4.57 -9.49
C ASP A 267 21.32 -3.15 -8.96
N LEU A 268 22.04 -2.99 -7.84
CA LEU A 268 22.47 -1.67 -7.36
C LEU A 268 23.37 -0.98 -8.39
N GLY A 269 24.40 -1.69 -8.90
CA GLY A 269 25.32 -1.14 -9.90
C GLY A 269 24.64 -0.70 -11.21
N ARG A 270 23.55 -1.37 -11.62
CA ARG A 270 22.77 -0.98 -12.80
C ARG A 270 22.18 0.44 -12.70
N PHE A 271 21.84 0.91 -11.50
CA PHE A 271 21.33 2.26 -11.30
C PHE A 271 22.45 3.29 -11.41
N ASP A 272 23.64 2.98 -10.91
CA ASP A 272 24.83 3.83 -11.06
C ASP A 272 25.25 3.95 -12.53
N GLU A 273 25.24 2.83 -13.26
CA GLU A 273 25.50 2.80 -14.71
C GLU A 273 24.47 3.62 -15.50
N LEU A 274 23.18 3.51 -15.15
CA LEU A 274 22.12 4.30 -15.77
C LEU A 274 22.30 5.80 -15.51
N ALA A 275 22.60 6.17 -14.26
CA ALA A 275 22.86 7.56 -13.88
C ALA A 275 24.02 8.16 -14.69
N ALA A 276 25.13 7.42 -14.82
CA ALA A 276 26.27 7.83 -15.62
C ALA A 276 25.94 7.94 -17.11
N THR A 277 25.18 6.98 -17.65
CA THR A 277 24.78 6.96 -19.07
C THR A 277 23.89 8.14 -19.44
N LEU A 278 22.93 8.48 -18.56
CA LEU A 278 21.99 9.58 -18.79
C LEU A 278 22.53 10.95 -18.37
N GLY A 279 23.67 11.01 -17.67
CA GLY A 279 24.20 12.27 -17.14
C GLY A 279 23.30 12.91 -16.08
N THR A 280 22.63 12.09 -15.27
CA THR A 280 21.66 12.51 -14.24
C THR A 280 22.02 11.94 -12.88
N ARG A 281 21.37 12.42 -11.82
CA ARG A 281 21.46 11.82 -10.49
C ARG A 281 20.32 10.82 -10.29
N ILE A 282 20.62 9.65 -9.72
CA ILE A 282 19.61 8.70 -9.28
C ILE A 282 19.84 8.38 -7.80
N SER A 283 18.83 8.63 -6.96
CA SER A 283 18.83 8.29 -5.53
C SER A 283 17.75 7.26 -5.23
N VAL A 284 18.00 6.37 -4.29
CA VAL A 284 16.97 5.44 -3.79
C VAL A 284 16.80 5.62 -2.28
N VAL A 285 15.55 5.71 -1.83
CA VAL A 285 15.16 5.67 -0.42
C VAL A 285 14.19 4.51 -0.20
N CYS A 286 14.30 3.88 0.97
CA CYS A 286 13.38 2.83 1.38
C CYS A 286 13.19 2.81 2.89
N LEU A 287 12.09 2.21 3.36
CA LEU A 287 11.92 1.97 4.79
C LEU A 287 12.78 0.80 5.26
N ALA A 288 12.87 -0.27 4.45
CA ALA A 288 13.70 -1.43 4.71
C ALA A 288 14.46 -1.88 3.47
N ALA A 289 15.77 -2.06 3.59
CA ALA A 289 16.62 -2.72 2.62
C ALA A 289 16.97 -4.13 3.08
N GLY A 290 17.22 -5.03 2.13
CA GLY A 290 17.56 -6.40 2.46
C GLY A 290 17.90 -7.28 1.27
N SER A 291 17.76 -8.59 1.46
CA SER A 291 17.88 -9.58 0.41
C SER A 291 16.92 -10.74 0.64
N ILE A 292 16.57 -11.42 -0.46
CA ILE A 292 15.79 -12.65 -0.44
C ILE A 292 16.61 -13.78 -1.07
N GLY A 293 16.83 -14.85 -0.30
CA GLY A 293 17.46 -16.09 -0.74
C GLY A 293 16.40 -17.12 -1.11
N LEU A 294 16.53 -17.71 -2.29
CA LEU A 294 15.63 -18.72 -2.82
C LEU A 294 16.43 -19.94 -3.25
N PRO A 295 16.05 -21.16 -2.86
CA PRO A 295 16.69 -22.37 -3.36
C PRO A 295 16.34 -22.60 -4.83
N ALA A 296 17.21 -23.30 -5.56
CA ALA A 296 17.04 -23.57 -6.99
C ALA A 296 15.74 -24.32 -7.33
N ASP A 297 15.21 -25.10 -6.39
CA ASP A 297 14.00 -25.89 -6.52
C ASP A 297 12.75 -25.25 -5.88
N VAL A 298 12.80 -23.95 -5.55
CA VAL A 298 11.68 -23.24 -4.88
C VAL A 298 10.39 -23.32 -5.69
N LEU A 299 10.45 -23.19 -7.02
CA LEU A 299 9.26 -23.20 -7.89
C LEU A 299 8.52 -24.55 -7.87
N PRO A 300 9.18 -25.70 -8.14
CA PRO A 300 8.49 -26.99 -8.07
C PRO A 300 8.05 -27.35 -6.63
N ARG A 301 8.77 -26.91 -5.58
CA ARG A 301 8.32 -27.09 -4.18
C ARG A 301 7.06 -26.29 -3.88
N ALA A 302 7.03 -25.01 -4.28
CA ALA A 302 5.87 -24.16 -4.12
C ALA A 302 4.65 -24.70 -4.89
N GLY A 303 4.84 -25.19 -6.11
CA GLY A 303 3.77 -25.80 -6.91
C GLY A 303 3.10 -26.97 -6.18
N ARG A 304 3.90 -27.94 -5.68
CA ARG A 304 3.38 -29.06 -4.89
C ARG A 304 2.66 -28.60 -3.61
N MET A 305 3.19 -27.58 -2.95
CA MET A 305 2.58 -27.03 -1.74
C MET A 305 1.21 -26.44 -2.04
N ILE A 306 1.10 -25.61 -3.09
CA ILE A 306 -0.16 -25.00 -3.55
C ILE A 306 -1.17 -26.09 -3.93
N GLU A 307 -0.76 -27.12 -4.67
CA GLU A 307 -1.64 -28.25 -5.05
C GLU A 307 -2.17 -29.03 -3.83
N SER A 308 -1.40 -29.06 -2.74
CA SER A 308 -1.80 -29.70 -1.48
C SER A 308 -2.62 -28.81 -0.55
N MET A 309 -2.77 -27.51 -0.85
CA MET A 309 -3.53 -26.60 0.00
C MET A 309 -5.01 -26.97 0.00
N PRO A 310 -5.68 -26.95 1.17
CA PRO A 310 -7.11 -27.22 1.23
C PRO A 310 -7.88 -26.12 0.51
N VAL A 311 -8.91 -26.49 -0.24
CA VAL A 311 -9.84 -25.52 -0.81
C VAL A 311 -10.66 -24.91 0.32
N ILE A 312 -10.41 -23.64 0.60
CA ILE A 312 -11.12 -22.89 1.64
C ILE A 312 -12.48 -22.49 1.08
N THR A 313 -13.54 -23.13 1.57
CA THR A 313 -14.91 -22.73 1.26
C THR A 313 -15.45 -21.91 2.43
N PRO A 314 -15.94 -20.67 2.20
CA PRO A 314 -16.60 -19.91 3.25
C PRO A 314 -17.76 -20.73 3.84
N ALA A 315 -17.91 -20.71 5.16
CA ALA A 315 -19.04 -21.36 5.80
C ALA A 315 -20.36 -20.79 5.25
N PRO A 316 -21.40 -21.62 5.00
CA PRO A 316 -22.69 -21.14 4.55
C PRO A 316 -23.24 -20.09 5.52
N ALA A 317 -23.64 -18.94 4.99
CA ALA A 317 -24.24 -17.87 5.77
C ALA A 317 -25.39 -17.23 5.00
N ALA A 318 -26.31 -16.59 5.74
CA ALA A 318 -27.30 -15.73 5.14
C ALA A 318 -26.59 -14.63 4.32
N ALA A 319 -27.14 -14.33 3.15
CA ALA A 319 -26.61 -13.26 2.31
C ALA A 319 -26.76 -11.92 3.05
N GLY A 320 -25.66 -11.17 3.14
CA GLY A 320 -25.65 -9.87 3.78
C GLY A 320 -26.63 -8.88 3.12
N GLU A 321 -27.08 -7.92 3.92
CA GLU A 321 -27.88 -6.78 3.49
C GLU A 321 -27.01 -5.77 2.71
N VAL A 322 -27.54 -5.17 1.65
CA VAL A 322 -26.82 -4.20 0.82
C VAL A 322 -27.47 -2.82 0.97
N HIS A 323 -26.66 -1.83 1.29
CA HIS A 323 -27.02 -0.42 1.36
C HIS A 323 -26.23 0.34 0.30
N LEU A 324 -26.93 0.95 -0.66
CA LEU A 324 -26.31 1.91 -1.58
C LEU A 324 -26.30 3.28 -0.91
N LEU A 325 -25.12 3.74 -0.51
CA LEU A 325 -24.95 5.03 0.13
C LEU A 325 -24.61 6.08 -0.93
N ASP A 326 -25.61 6.87 -1.30
CA ASP A 326 -25.45 7.97 -2.24
C ASP A 326 -24.68 9.14 -1.59
N CYS A 327 -23.50 9.43 -2.13
CA CYS A 327 -22.67 10.57 -1.77
C CYS A 327 -22.40 11.47 -2.98
N THR A 328 -23.24 11.38 -4.03
CA THR A 328 -23.06 12.13 -5.28
C THR A 328 -23.34 13.62 -5.15
N ASP A 329 -23.97 14.03 -4.05
CA ASP A 329 -24.16 15.43 -3.65
C ASP A 329 -22.91 16.07 -3.02
N LEU A 330 -21.91 15.27 -2.64
CA LEU A 330 -20.61 15.76 -2.19
C LEU A 330 -19.76 16.27 -3.36
N ALA A 331 -18.67 16.97 -3.05
CA ALA A 331 -17.77 17.52 -4.07
C ALA A 331 -17.27 16.42 -5.04
N PRO A 332 -17.32 16.65 -6.37
CA PRO A 332 -16.81 15.69 -7.34
C PRO A 332 -15.31 15.41 -7.15
N LEU A 333 -14.93 14.14 -7.19
CA LEU A 333 -13.54 13.73 -7.00
C LEU A 333 -12.81 13.61 -8.34
N ARG A 334 -11.65 14.26 -8.43
CA ARG A 334 -10.72 14.06 -9.54
C ARG A 334 -9.81 12.87 -9.24
N SER A 335 -9.73 11.92 -10.18
CA SER A 335 -8.80 10.80 -10.07
C SER A 335 -7.36 11.26 -10.33
N ALA A 336 -6.42 10.86 -9.46
CA ALA A 336 -5.01 11.18 -9.58
C ALA A 336 -4.32 10.57 -10.82
N ARG A 337 -4.94 9.59 -11.50
CA ARG A 337 -4.46 9.07 -12.79
C ARG A 337 -4.37 10.12 -13.88
N PHE A 338 -5.10 11.23 -13.71
CA PHE A 338 -5.10 12.38 -14.60
C PHE A 338 -4.15 13.50 -14.16
N GLY A 339 -3.44 13.32 -13.04
CA GLY A 339 -2.62 14.34 -12.43
C GLY A 339 -3.40 15.22 -11.45
N THR A 340 -2.81 15.52 -10.29
CA THR A 340 -3.35 16.44 -9.27
C THR A 340 -2.23 17.22 -8.57
N THR A 341 -2.50 18.48 -8.25
CA THR A 341 -1.69 19.29 -7.33
C THR A 341 -2.30 19.37 -5.93
N ALA A 342 -3.57 18.99 -5.80
CA ALA A 342 -4.27 18.98 -4.53
C ALA A 342 -3.96 17.69 -3.78
N PRO A 343 -3.80 17.75 -2.44
CA PRO A 343 -3.69 16.56 -1.62
C PRO A 343 -5.01 15.78 -1.59
N ALA A 344 -4.98 14.56 -1.06
CA ALA A 344 -6.20 13.78 -0.89
C ALA A 344 -7.21 14.52 0.02
N ASP A 345 -8.48 14.55 -0.40
CA ASP A 345 -9.52 15.38 0.22
C ASP A 345 -10.01 14.80 1.56
N ALA A 346 -9.39 15.27 2.64
CA ALA A 346 -9.74 14.88 4.01
C ALA A 346 -11.16 15.31 4.41
N ALA A 347 -11.68 16.42 3.87
CA ALA A 347 -13.03 16.89 4.19
C ALA A 347 -14.08 15.99 3.55
N LEU A 348 -13.86 15.58 2.30
CA LEU A 348 -14.69 14.58 1.63
C LEU A 348 -14.61 13.23 2.36
N ALA A 349 -13.40 12.79 2.75
CA ALA A 349 -13.22 11.55 3.49
C ALA A 349 -14.02 11.52 4.80
N ALA A 350 -13.97 12.61 5.57
CA ALA A 350 -14.72 12.77 6.82
C ALA A 350 -16.24 12.83 6.58
N ALA A 351 -16.70 13.51 5.53
CA ALA A 351 -18.12 13.56 5.17
C ALA A 351 -18.68 12.17 4.82
N VAL A 352 -17.93 11.38 4.03
CA VAL A 352 -18.28 9.99 3.72
C VAL A 352 -18.26 9.14 4.98
N ALA A 353 -17.21 9.24 5.81
CA ALA A 353 -17.09 8.48 7.06
C ALA A 353 -18.27 8.73 8.00
N ASN A 354 -18.70 9.99 8.17
CA ASN A 354 -19.87 10.34 8.99
C ASN A 354 -21.17 9.71 8.47
N ARG A 355 -21.37 9.68 7.15
CA ARG A 355 -22.55 9.03 6.55
C ARG A 355 -22.53 7.52 6.72
N VAL A 356 -21.35 6.91 6.57
CA VAL A 356 -21.16 5.47 6.82
C VAL A 356 -21.41 5.14 8.29
N ALA A 357 -20.88 5.94 9.23
CA ALA A 357 -21.06 5.74 10.66
C ALA A 357 -22.54 5.72 11.07
N ALA A 358 -23.38 6.54 10.43
CA ALA A 358 -24.83 6.56 10.67
C ALA A 358 -25.56 5.25 10.26
N LEU A 359 -24.92 4.38 9.46
CA LEU A 359 -25.44 3.07 9.05
C LEU A 359 -24.88 1.90 9.88
N LEU A 360 -23.91 2.18 10.76
CA LEU A 360 -23.32 1.16 11.63
C LEU A 360 -24.25 0.87 12.83
N PRO A 361 -24.19 -0.34 13.40
CA PRO A 361 -24.92 -0.65 14.63
C PRO A 361 -24.59 0.36 15.73
N ALA A 362 -25.63 0.91 16.37
CA ALA A 362 -25.49 1.80 17.52
C ALA A 362 -25.63 1.01 18.82
N GLY A 363 -24.81 1.31 19.83
CA GLY A 363 -24.86 0.68 21.15
C GLY A 363 -23.47 0.42 21.75
N GLU A 364 -23.44 -0.22 22.92
CA GLU A 364 -22.21 -0.76 23.51
C GLU A 364 -21.71 -1.94 22.68
N ALA A 365 -20.38 -2.10 22.56
CA ALA A 365 -19.81 -3.21 21.85
C ALA A 365 -20.26 -4.55 22.44
N THR A 366 -20.73 -5.45 21.59
CA THR A 366 -21.02 -6.83 21.99
C THR A 366 -19.82 -7.72 21.72
N VAL A 367 -19.79 -8.91 22.34
CA VAL A 367 -18.77 -9.93 22.06
C VAL A 367 -18.85 -10.43 20.60
N ASP A 368 -19.99 -10.20 19.94
CA ASP A 368 -20.24 -10.55 18.53
C ASP A 368 -19.90 -9.39 17.56
N ASP A 369 -19.32 -8.28 18.03
CA ASP A 369 -18.96 -7.15 17.19
C ASP A 369 -17.79 -7.47 16.28
N ARG A 370 -18.11 -7.63 14.99
CA ARG A 370 -17.19 -8.07 13.94
C ARG A 370 -16.45 -6.95 13.21
N GLY A 371 -16.52 -5.71 13.72
CA GLY A 371 -15.82 -4.54 13.16
C GLY A 371 -16.22 -4.17 11.73
N VAL A 372 -15.47 -3.23 11.16
CA VAL A 372 -15.69 -2.68 9.81
C VAL A 372 -14.46 -2.83 8.93
N LEU A 373 -14.66 -3.28 7.70
CA LEU A 373 -13.65 -3.22 6.64
C LEU A 373 -14.05 -2.16 5.61
N VAL A 374 -13.21 -1.17 5.39
CA VAL A 374 -13.29 -0.31 4.19
C VAL A 374 -12.45 -0.94 3.09
N LEU A 375 -13.08 -1.21 1.94
CA LEU A 375 -12.49 -1.90 0.80
C LEU A 375 -12.49 -0.96 -0.42
N GLY A 376 -11.32 -0.44 -0.80
CA GLY A 376 -11.14 0.31 -2.04
C GLY A 376 -11.08 -0.61 -3.26
N SER A 377 -11.47 -0.11 -4.44
CA SER A 377 -11.35 -0.88 -5.70
C SER A 377 -10.02 -0.61 -6.38
N GLU A 378 -9.17 -1.64 -6.47
CA GLU A 378 -7.93 -1.64 -7.26
C GLU A 378 -7.06 -0.38 -7.01
N GLU A 379 -7.01 0.54 -7.98
CA GLU A 379 -6.21 1.75 -7.95
C GLU A 379 -6.80 2.86 -7.05
N PHE A 380 -8.07 2.76 -6.66
CA PHE A 380 -8.77 3.73 -5.81
C PHE A 380 -8.47 3.49 -4.32
N ILE A 381 -7.31 3.98 -3.87
CA ILE A 381 -6.76 3.68 -2.54
C ILE A 381 -6.82 4.90 -1.60
N ALA A 382 -6.42 6.09 -2.07
CA ALA A 382 -6.16 7.24 -1.20
C ALA A 382 -7.40 7.72 -0.41
N LEU A 383 -8.51 8.01 -1.10
CA LEU A 383 -9.74 8.46 -0.41
C LEU A 383 -10.33 7.34 0.47
N PRO A 384 -10.48 6.08 0.02
CA PRO A 384 -10.98 5.01 0.88
C PRO A 384 -10.14 4.78 2.14
N MET A 385 -8.82 4.89 2.04
CA MET A 385 -7.92 4.79 3.19
C MET A 385 -8.14 5.93 4.20
N LEU A 386 -8.29 7.17 3.72
CA LEU A 386 -8.61 8.31 4.59
C LEU A 386 -10.01 8.18 5.21
N THR A 387 -11.00 7.72 4.44
CA THR A 387 -12.34 7.44 4.96
C THR A 387 -12.30 6.39 6.05
N ALA A 388 -11.45 5.36 5.93
CA ALA A 388 -11.27 4.35 6.96
C ALA A 388 -10.63 4.92 8.24
N ASP A 389 -9.65 5.83 8.11
CA ASP A 389 -9.01 6.50 9.25
C ASP A 389 -10.00 7.41 9.99
N GLU A 390 -10.81 8.18 9.26
CA GLU A 390 -11.88 9.01 9.83
C GLU A 390 -12.99 8.17 10.46
N LEU A 391 -13.38 7.06 9.80
CA LEU A 391 -14.38 6.15 10.35
C LEU A 391 -13.87 5.49 11.64
N GLY A 392 -12.57 5.17 11.74
CA GLY A 392 -11.96 4.66 12.97
C GLY A 392 -12.11 5.62 14.17
N ARG A 393 -12.16 6.94 13.92
CA ARG A 393 -12.46 7.95 14.94
C ARG A 393 -13.94 8.01 15.30
N ALA A 394 -14.81 7.89 14.30
CA ALA A 394 -16.26 8.08 14.46
C ALA A 394 -17.03 6.82 14.92
N ALA A 395 -16.54 5.63 14.59
CA ALA A 395 -17.23 4.35 14.77
C ALA A 395 -16.86 3.63 16.09
N ALA A 396 -16.15 4.28 17.00
CA ALA A 396 -15.81 3.71 18.30
C ALA A 396 -17.09 3.23 19.01
N PRO A 397 -17.13 1.99 19.53
CA PRO A 397 -16.00 1.10 19.82
C PRO A 397 -15.55 0.13 18.69
N LEU A 398 -16.16 0.14 17.51
CA LEU A 398 -15.83 -0.80 16.44
C LEU A 398 -14.41 -0.57 15.91
N PHE A 399 -13.63 -1.64 15.77
CA PHE A 399 -12.37 -1.55 15.04
C PHE A 399 -12.65 -1.39 13.54
N VAL A 400 -11.82 -0.56 12.88
CA VAL A 400 -11.87 -0.32 11.44
C VAL A 400 -10.57 -0.78 10.81
N ARG A 401 -10.68 -1.56 9.73
CA ARG A 401 -9.56 -1.95 8.86
C ARG A 401 -9.77 -1.39 7.47
N PHE A 402 -8.66 -1.15 6.78
CA PHE A 402 -8.65 -0.83 5.37
C PHE A 402 -8.04 -1.99 4.57
N SER A 403 -8.57 -2.26 3.37
CA SER A 403 -7.93 -3.10 2.37
C SER A 403 -8.30 -2.63 0.96
N THR A 404 -7.69 -3.22 -0.07
CA THR A 404 -8.12 -3.03 -1.48
C THR A 404 -8.49 -4.36 -2.14
N SER A 405 -9.27 -4.29 -3.22
CA SER A 405 -9.31 -5.39 -4.19
C SER A 405 -8.02 -5.40 -5.02
N THR A 406 -7.74 -6.52 -5.68
CA THR A 406 -6.58 -6.65 -6.56
C THR A 406 -6.76 -7.65 -7.69
N ARG A 407 -5.85 -7.63 -8.66
CA ARG A 407 -5.77 -8.58 -9.79
C ARG A 407 -4.94 -9.82 -9.50
N SER A 408 -4.16 -9.81 -8.43
CA SER A 408 -3.14 -10.84 -8.16
C SER A 408 -3.78 -12.15 -7.71
N PRO A 409 -3.62 -13.29 -8.40
CA PRO A 409 -4.18 -14.58 -7.99
C PRO A 409 -3.28 -15.28 -6.95
N ILE A 410 -3.35 -14.79 -5.71
CA ILE A 410 -2.58 -15.31 -4.57
C ILE A 410 -3.27 -16.55 -3.98
N ALA A 411 -2.49 -17.58 -3.67
CA ALA A 411 -2.99 -18.79 -3.03
C ALA A 411 -3.27 -18.51 -1.55
N ALA A 412 -4.46 -18.92 -1.09
CA ALA A 412 -4.88 -18.76 0.29
C ALA A 412 -4.69 -20.06 1.09
N LEU A 413 -4.18 -19.93 2.31
CA LEU A 413 -4.03 -20.99 3.29
C LEU A 413 -4.43 -20.45 4.65
N ASP A 414 -5.50 -20.98 5.26
CA ASP A 414 -5.98 -20.52 6.57
C ASP A 414 -5.10 -21.10 7.70
N ALA A 415 -3.89 -20.58 7.81
CA ALA A 415 -2.93 -20.87 8.86
C ALA A 415 -2.51 -19.57 9.53
N ALA A 416 -2.32 -19.59 10.85
CA ALA A 416 -2.04 -18.38 11.64
C ALA A 416 -0.73 -17.66 11.22
N ASP A 417 0.23 -18.40 10.67
CA ASP A 417 1.53 -17.92 10.23
C ASP A 417 1.63 -17.65 8.72
N TYR A 418 0.51 -17.76 7.99
CA TYR A 418 0.41 -17.44 6.58
C TYR A 418 -0.38 -16.15 6.36
N PRO A 419 0.13 -15.17 5.60
CA PRO A 419 -0.49 -13.84 5.54
C PRO A 419 -1.80 -13.79 4.73
N ILE A 420 -2.09 -14.78 3.89
CA ILE A 420 -3.27 -14.82 3.02
C ILE A 420 -4.14 -16.01 3.41
N ARG A 421 -5.01 -15.80 4.38
CA ARG A 421 -5.81 -16.84 5.04
C ARG A 421 -7.17 -17.08 4.42
N SER A 422 -7.68 -16.14 3.64
CA SER A 422 -8.88 -16.37 2.83
C SER A 422 -8.90 -15.50 1.58
N ALA A 423 -9.69 -15.91 0.59
CA ALA A 423 -9.84 -15.19 -0.65
C ALA A 423 -11.30 -15.23 -1.11
N ILE A 424 -11.80 -14.11 -1.61
CA ILE A 424 -12.99 -14.06 -2.47
C ILE A 424 -12.56 -13.60 -3.85
N SER A 425 -13.31 -14.02 -4.87
CA SER A 425 -13.11 -13.57 -6.25
C SER A 425 -14.41 -13.07 -6.85
N PHE A 426 -14.30 -12.11 -7.76
CA PHE A 426 -15.41 -11.51 -8.49
C PHE A 426 -14.93 -10.98 -9.85
N ARG A 427 -15.86 -10.78 -10.78
CA ARG A 427 -15.63 -10.14 -12.06
C ARG A 427 -15.34 -8.65 -11.86
N SER A 428 -14.37 -8.10 -12.59
CA SER A 428 -14.12 -6.65 -12.54
C SER A 428 -15.34 -5.87 -13.06
N HIS A 429 -15.63 -4.76 -12.39
CA HIS A 429 -16.62 -3.78 -12.80
C HIS A 429 -15.96 -2.59 -13.52
N ASP A 430 -14.64 -2.53 -13.58
CA ASP A 430 -13.89 -1.45 -14.19
C ASP A 430 -13.69 -1.65 -15.70
N THR A 431 -13.51 -0.54 -16.42
CA THR A 431 -13.13 -0.56 -17.84
C THR A 431 -11.62 -0.42 -17.94
N THR A 432 -10.94 -1.49 -18.32
CA THR A 432 -9.49 -1.62 -18.27
C THR A 432 -8.95 -2.14 -19.61
N SER A 433 -7.69 -1.82 -19.92
CA SER A 433 -7.05 -2.17 -21.20
C SER A 433 -6.91 -3.68 -21.42
N ASP A 434 -6.93 -4.47 -20.34
CA ASP A 434 -6.85 -5.92 -20.32
C ASP A 434 -8.22 -6.63 -20.18
N GLY A 435 -9.31 -5.86 -20.14
CA GLY A 435 -10.67 -6.38 -20.08
C GLY A 435 -11.17 -6.70 -18.66
N ALA A 436 -12.39 -7.24 -18.58
CA ALA A 436 -13.15 -7.40 -17.33
C ALA A 436 -12.69 -8.56 -16.40
N GLY A 437 -11.39 -8.89 -16.40
CA GLY A 437 -10.82 -10.06 -15.73
C GLY A 437 -11.17 -10.21 -14.25
N VAL A 438 -10.81 -11.36 -13.67
CA VAL A 438 -11.09 -11.67 -12.27
C VAL A 438 -10.34 -10.71 -11.33
N ARG A 439 -10.99 -10.35 -10.23
CA ARG A 439 -10.44 -9.60 -9.10
C ARG A 439 -10.62 -10.40 -7.82
N PHE A 440 -9.78 -10.08 -6.85
CA PHE A 440 -9.69 -10.76 -5.58
C PHE A 440 -9.75 -9.76 -4.42
N ALA A 441 -10.28 -10.19 -3.29
CA ALA A 441 -10.08 -9.55 -2.00
C ALA A 441 -9.74 -10.63 -0.96
N TYR A 442 -8.83 -10.31 -0.05
CA TYR A 442 -8.18 -11.29 0.81
C TYR A 442 -8.47 -11.05 2.29
N ASN A 443 -8.49 -12.13 3.08
CA ASN A 443 -8.62 -12.11 4.54
C ASN A 443 -9.94 -11.56 5.08
N LEU A 444 -11.02 -11.59 4.30
CA LEU A 444 -12.36 -11.19 4.75
C LEU A 444 -13.04 -12.22 5.67
N THR A 445 -12.49 -13.44 5.72
CA THR A 445 -13.05 -14.60 6.45
C THR A 445 -11.96 -15.42 7.17
N ALA A 446 -10.82 -14.80 7.45
CA ALA A 446 -9.63 -15.48 7.99
C ALA A 446 -9.90 -16.11 9.36
N GLY A 447 -9.55 -17.37 9.57
CA GLY A 447 -9.82 -18.07 10.83
C GLY A 447 -11.30 -18.14 11.18
N HIS A 448 -12.17 -18.15 10.18
CA HIS A 448 -13.63 -18.03 10.32
C HIS A 448 -14.14 -16.69 10.90
N HIS A 449 -13.25 -15.73 11.16
CA HIS A 449 -13.63 -14.37 11.53
C HIS A 449 -14.05 -13.59 10.29
N ARG A 450 -15.25 -13.00 10.35
CA ARG A 450 -15.82 -12.15 9.29
C ARG A 450 -15.88 -10.72 9.77
N PHE A 451 -15.91 -9.77 8.84
CA PHE A 451 -16.31 -8.39 9.15
C PHE A 451 -17.83 -8.29 9.25
N GLY A 452 -18.34 -7.50 10.21
CA GLY A 452 -19.78 -7.27 10.36
C GLY A 452 -20.31 -6.35 9.28
N THR A 453 -19.53 -5.30 8.97
CA THR A 453 -19.78 -4.39 7.84
C THR A 453 -18.59 -4.35 6.90
N VAL A 454 -18.83 -4.49 5.60
CA VAL A 454 -17.87 -4.13 4.56
C VAL A 454 -18.38 -2.88 3.84
N VAL A 455 -17.59 -1.82 3.88
CA VAL A 455 -17.80 -0.57 3.16
C VAL A 455 -17.00 -0.66 1.86
N PHE A 456 -17.67 -0.93 0.75
CA PHE A 456 -17.03 -1.01 -0.56
C PHE A 456 -17.06 0.36 -1.25
N MET A 457 -15.89 0.83 -1.66
CA MET A 457 -15.71 2.11 -2.34
C MET A 457 -15.18 1.86 -3.75
N PRO A 458 -16.06 1.74 -4.77
CA PRO A 458 -15.65 1.72 -6.17
C PRO A 458 -15.12 3.09 -6.61
N GLU A 459 -14.53 3.14 -7.81
CA GLU A 459 -14.13 4.40 -8.44
C GLU A 459 -15.30 5.40 -8.52
N PRO A 460 -15.08 6.71 -8.33
CA PRO A 460 -16.10 7.72 -8.56
C PRO A 460 -16.73 7.59 -9.96
N GLY A 461 -18.04 7.80 -10.07
CA GLY A 461 -18.78 7.65 -11.32
C GLY A 461 -19.07 6.21 -11.75
N THR A 462 -18.73 5.22 -10.91
CA THR A 462 -19.06 3.82 -11.20
C THR A 462 -20.58 3.62 -11.24
N ASP A 463 -21.07 3.05 -12.34
CA ASP A 463 -22.46 2.63 -12.49
C ASP A 463 -22.78 1.48 -11.53
N PRO A 464 -23.71 1.65 -10.57
CA PRO A 464 -24.10 0.60 -9.62
C PRO A 464 -24.57 -0.70 -10.29
N ALA A 465 -25.14 -0.63 -11.49
CA ALA A 465 -25.58 -1.82 -12.22
C ALA A 465 -24.42 -2.78 -12.50
N ARG A 466 -23.20 -2.25 -12.73
CA ARG A 466 -21.99 -3.04 -13.03
C ARG A 466 -21.46 -3.80 -11.82
N LEU A 467 -21.87 -3.42 -10.60
CA LEU A 467 -21.42 -4.01 -9.34
C LEU A 467 -22.19 -5.29 -8.94
N THR A 468 -23.33 -5.52 -9.59
CA THR A 468 -24.27 -6.62 -9.30
C THR A 468 -24.14 -7.79 -10.28
N GLY A 469 -24.83 -8.89 -10.01
CA GLY A 469 -24.85 -10.10 -10.83
C GLY A 469 -24.09 -11.24 -10.16
N ALA A 470 -24.37 -12.49 -10.54
CA ALA A 470 -23.92 -13.69 -9.81
C ALA A 470 -22.40 -13.76 -9.54
N ASP A 471 -21.59 -13.15 -10.41
CA ASP A 471 -20.13 -13.04 -10.31
C ASP A 471 -19.63 -11.63 -9.94
N GLY A 472 -20.52 -10.68 -9.66
CA GLY A 472 -20.21 -9.30 -9.30
C GLY A 472 -19.71 -9.14 -7.86
N VAL A 473 -19.06 -7.99 -7.60
CA VAL A 473 -18.44 -7.69 -6.30
C VAL A 473 -19.46 -7.66 -5.16
N ILE A 474 -20.66 -7.12 -5.37
CA ILE A 474 -21.69 -7.08 -4.33
C ILE A 474 -22.08 -8.50 -3.92
N ASP A 475 -22.35 -9.39 -4.89
CA ASP A 475 -22.74 -10.77 -4.59
C ASP A 475 -21.60 -11.58 -3.95
N ALA A 476 -20.33 -11.27 -4.28
CA ALA A 476 -19.19 -11.85 -3.58
C ALA A 476 -19.09 -11.37 -2.12
N LEU A 477 -19.27 -10.08 -1.86
CA LEU A 477 -19.19 -9.51 -0.53
C LEU A 477 -20.33 -9.96 0.39
N ARG A 478 -21.56 -10.07 -0.13
CA ARG A 478 -22.73 -10.56 0.63
C ARG A 478 -22.56 -11.97 1.17
N ARG A 479 -21.68 -12.79 0.58
CA ARG A 479 -21.36 -14.12 1.07
C ARG A 479 -20.44 -14.11 2.29
N VAL A 480 -19.76 -12.98 2.55
CA VAL A 480 -18.68 -12.90 3.55
C VAL A 480 -18.84 -11.76 4.57
N SER A 481 -19.87 -10.93 4.49
CA SER A 481 -20.23 -9.94 5.51
C SER A 481 -21.74 -9.84 5.71
N ASP A 482 -22.21 -9.38 6.87
CA ASP A 482 -23.65 -9.25 7.17
C ASP A 482 -24.24 -7.98 6.56
N ARG A 483 -23.44 -6.91 6.49
CA ARG A 483 -23.81 -5.64 5.90
C ARG A 483 -22.77 -5.22 4.87
N ILE A 484 -23.24 -4.81 3.70
CA ILE A 484 -22.45 -4.21 2.64
C ILE A 484 -22.93 -2.78 2.46
N VAL A 485 -22.05 -1.80 2.63
CA VAL A 485 -22.31 -0.40 2.30
C VAL A 485 -21.52 -0.07 1.05
N VAL A 486 -22.20 0.25 -0.05
CA VAL A 486 -21.55 0.66 -1.30
C VAL A 486 -21.61 2.18 -1.40
N VAL A 487 -20.45 2.83 -1.36
CA VAL A 487 -20.36 4.30 -1.42
C VAL A 487 -20.33 4.76 -2.88
N LEU A 488 -21.29 5.58 -3.29
CA LEU A 488 -21.37 6.13 -4.65
C LEU A 488 -20.90 7.59 -4.65
N LEU A 489 -19.84 7.88 -5.40
CA LEU A 489 -19.23 9.22 -5.49
C LEU A 489 -19.33 9.75 -6.92
N THR A 490 -19.33 11.08 -7.05
CA THR A 490 -19.30 11.75 -8.36
C THR A 490 -17.86 11.89 -8.85
N ALA A 491 -17.60 11.48 -10.09
CA ALA A 491 -16.31 11.75 -10.75
C ALA A 491 -16.27 13.17 -11.29
N SER A 492 -15.14 13.85 -11.10
CA SER A 492 -14.80 15.05 -11.85
C SER A 492 -14.26 14.65 -13.23
N ALA A 493 -14.64 15.40 -14.27
CA ALA A 493 -14.13 15.17 -15.61
C ALA A 493 -12.61 15.42 -15.65
N PRO A 494 -11.86 14.70 -16.51
CA PRO A 494 -10.45 14.96 -16.76
C PRO A 494 -10.34 16.23 -17.61
N THR A 495 -10.63 17.39 -17.04
CA THR A 495 -10.33 18.69 -17.65
C THR A 495 -8.85 19.01 -17.44
N ASP A 496 -8.30 19.92 -18.26
CA ASP A 496 -6.93 20.48 -18.18
C ASP A 496 -6.64 21.25 -16.87
N GLY A 497 -7.47 21.02 -15.83
CA GLY A 497 -7.51 21.71 -14.54
C GLY A 497 -6.25 21.48 -13.71
N ILE A 498 -5.14 22.06 -14.15
CA ILE A 498 -4.26 22.79 -13.24
C ILE A 498 -5.16 23.91 -12.68
N PRO A 499 -5.53 23.90 -11.39
CA PRO A 499 -6.12 25.09 -10.79
C PRO A 499 -5.10 26.21 -11.00
N THR A 500 -5.48 27.29 -11.69
CA THR A 500 -4.68 28.51 -11.68
C THR A 500 -4.37 28.86 -10.22
N PRO A 501 -3.10 29.14 -9.88
CA PRO A 501 -2.64 29.30 -8.50
C PRO A 501 -3.42 30.35 -7.70
#